data_AF-A0A2K8VEV6-F1
#
_entry.id   AF-A0A2K8VEV6-F1
#
_cell.length_a   1.000
_cell.length_b   1.000
_cell.length_c   1.000
_cell.angle_alpha   90.00
_cell.angle_beta   90.00
_cell.angle_gamma   90.00
#
_symmetry.space_group_name_H-M   'P 1'
#
loop_
_entity.id
_entity.type
_entity.pdbx_description
1 polymer ?
#
loop_
_entity_poly.entity_id
_entity_poly.type
_entity_poly.pdbx_seq_one_letter_code
_entity_poly.pdbx_strand_id
1 'polypeptide(L)'
;MEYTLILLAIFIVAISRAYYLDYKSDKEEFKFSLKKVGKKVLEYCFILLIIIGIKSAYTYFIPLNKTHGVEYNSERLKLGIPQISGNLKYIPEWSEQFELVWYNENSKNGHFKKIVEYGVLNAKSETDYYKNENKKDIYVWSEYDFTDNSFAYFMEKPNDKVASVSENGQLKIEKPRIEQKINKSEFEKFINE
;
A
#
# COMPACT_ATOMS: atom_id res chain seq x y z
N MET A 1 17.68 -5.70 -17.77
CA MET A 1 18.28 -4.41 -17.39
C MET A 1 19.54 -4.10 -18.21
N GLU A 2 20.48 -5.04 -18.33
CA GLU A 2 21.73 -4.85 -19.10
C GLU A 2 21.50 -4.55 -20.60
N TYR A 3 20.66 -5.31 -21.30
CA TYR A 3 20.36 -5.06 -22.72
C TYR A 3 19.63 -3.73 -22.97
N THR A 4 18.89 -3.25 -21.99
CA THR A 4 18.14 -1.98 -22.07
C THR A 4 19.09 -0.78 -22.07
N LEU A 5 20.17 -0.83 -21.28
CA LEU A 5 21.22 0.19 -21.25
C LEU A 5 22.06 0.19 -22.52
N ILE A 6 22.35 -0.98 -23.09
CA ILE A 6 23.08 -1.11 -24.36
C ILE A 6 22.26 -0.55 -25.54
N LEU A 7 20.97 -0.87 -25.61
CA LEU A 7 20.06 -0.31 -26.63
C LEU A 7 19.94 1.22 -26.52
N LEU A 8 19.86 1.75 -25.30
CA LEU A 8 19.85 3.20 -25.05
C LEU A 8 21.15 3.85 -25.53
N ALA A 9 22.31 3.23 -25.27
CA ALA A 9 23.61 3.74 -25.70
C ALA A 9 23.74 3.78 -27.23
N ILE A 10 23.32 2.70 -27.93
CA ILE A 10 23.29 2.65 -29.40
C ILE A 10 22.39 3.75 -29.97
N PHE A 11 21.22 3.97 -29.37
CA PHE A 11 20.27 4.99 -29.79
C PHE A 11 20.84 6.41 -29.63
N ILE A 12 21.48 6.70 -28.49
CA ILE A 12 22.14 7.99 -28.24
C ILE A 12 23.28 8.23 -29.24
N VAL A 13 24.09 7.21 -29.54
CA VAL A 13 25.19 7.32 -30.51
C VAL A 13 24.66 7.59 -31.92
N ALA A 14 23.58 6.92 -32.33
CA ALA A 14 22.97 7.13 -33.65
C ALA A 14 22.43 8.56 -33.82
N ILE A 15 21.70 9.08 -32.81
CA ILE A 15 21.21 10.46 -32.80
C ILE A 15 22.36 11.46 -32.80
N SER A 16 23.39 11.22 -31.97
CA SER A 16 24.56 12.10 -31.90
C SER A 16 25.31 12.17 -33.23
N ARG A 17 25.44 11.03 -33.93
CA ARG A 17 26.07 10.96 -35.25
C ARG A 17 25.25 11.69 -36.32
N ALA A 18 23.92 11.55 -36.31
CA ALA A 18 23.04 12.29 -37.23
C ALA A 18 23.16 13.81 -37.02
N TYR A 19 23.13 14.29 -35.77
CA TYR A 19 23.32 15.69 -35.42
C TYR A 19 24.71 16.23 -35.85
N TYR A 20 25.76 15.43 -35.72
CA TYR A 20 27.10 15.81 -36.17
C TYR A 20 27.19 15.98 -37.70
N LEU A 21 26.55 15.09 -38.46
CA LEU A 21 26.52 15.19 -39.92
C LEU A 21 25.75 16.43 -40.38
N ASP A 22 24.65 16.75 -39.70
CA ASP A 22 23.82 17.93 -39.97
C ASP A 22 24.58 19.24 -39.69
N TYR A 23 25.30 19.31 -38.55
CA TYR A 23 26.20 20.44 -38.23
C TYR A 23 27.29 20.66 -39.28
N LYS A 24 27.83 19.57 -39.86
CA LYS A 24 28.88 19.65 -40.88
C LYS A 24 28.34 20.14 -42.22
N SER A 25 27.07 19.87 -42.55
CA SER A 25 26.47 20.22 -43.84
C SER A 25 26.05 21.70 -43.89
N ASP A 26 25.31 22.18 -42.89
CA ASP A 26 24.84 23.57 -42.80
C ASP A 26 24.88 24.06 -41.34
N LYS A 27 25.86 24.91 -41.05
CA LYS A 27 26.09 25.43 -39.69
C LYS A 27 25.03 26.44 -39.25
N GLU A 28 24.41 27.17 -40.17
CA GLU A 28 23.44 28.22 -39.83
C GLU A 28 22.04 27.62 -39.63
N GLU A 29 21.63 26.68 -40.47
CA GLU A 29 20.41 25.91 -40.28
C GLU A 29 20.49 25.02 -39.03
N PHE A 30 21.65 24.40 -38.78
CA PHE A 30 21.89 23.65 -37.54
C PHE A 30 21.78 24.53 -36.29
N LYS A 31 22.38 25.73 -36.28
CA LYS A 31 22.24 26.67 -35.14
C LYS A 31 20.78 27.06 -34.92
N PHE A 32 20.02 27.32 -35.99
CA PHE A 32 18.61 27.67 -35.89
C PHE A 32 17.76 26.50 -35.37
N SER A 33 17.98 25.30 -35.90
CA SER A 33 17.34 24.06 -35.48
C SER A 33 17.67 23.72 -34.03
N LEU A 34 18.93 23.75 -33.62
CA LEU A 34 19.36 23.49 -32.24
C LEU A 34 18.79 24.54 -31.27
N LYS A 35 18.70 25.81 -31.68
CA LYS A 35 18.12 26.87 -30.86
C LYS A 35 16.59 26.75 -30.72
N LYS A 36 15.89 26.21 -31.72
CA LYS A 36 14.41 26.14 -31.74
C LYS A 36 13.89 24.77 -31.28
N VAL A 37 14.46 23.69 -31.80
CA VAL A 37 14.18 22.29 -31.44
C VAL A 37 14.88 21.92 -30.14
N GLY A 38 16.16 22.23 -29.98
CA GLY A 38 16.91 21.92 -28.75
C GLY A 38 16.34 22.63 -27.51
N LYS A 39 15.84 23.87 -27.66
CA LYS A 39 15.11 24.55 -26.57
C LYS A 39 13.85 23.78 -26.16
N LYS A 40 13.01 23.36 -27.12
CA LYS A 40 11.81 22.56 -26.83
C LYS A 40 12.15 21.19 -26.25
N VAL A 41 13.19 20.52 -26.76
CA VAL A 41 13.66 19.23 -26.23
C VAL A 41 14.13 19.39 -24.79
N LEU A 42 14.90 20.44 -24.47
CA LEU A 42 15.32 20.75 -23.10
C LEU A 42 14.12 21.04 -22.19
N GLU A 43 13.12 21.78 -22.67
CA GLU A 43 11.86 22.02 -21.93
C GLU A 43 11.14 20.69 -21.62
N TYR A 44 11.00 19.78 -22.59
CA TYR A 44 10.41 18.46 -22.36
C TYR A 44 11.24 17.57 -21.43
N CYS A 45 12.57 17.55 -21.58
CA CYS A 45 13.46 16.83 -20.68
C CYS A 45 13.36 17.37 -19.25
N PHE A 46 13.23 18.68 -19.08
CA PHE A 46 13.05 19.31 -17.78
C PHE A 46 11.71 18.92 -17.14
N ILE A 47 10.62 18.92 -17.92
CA ILE A 47 9.30 18.44 -17.45
C ILE A 47 9.37 16.96 -17.06
N LEU A 48 10.04 16.12 -17.86
CA LEU A 48 10.22 14.71 -17.53
C LEU A 48 11.01 14.52 -16.22
N LEU A 49 12.08 15.31 -16.01
CA LEU A 49 12.83 15.29 -14.75
C LEU A 49 11.96 15.68 -13.56
N ILE A 50 11.08 16.68 -13.70
CA ILE A 50 10.12 17.06 -12.66
C ILE A 50 9.17 15.89 -12.37
N ILE A 51 8.60 15.25 -13.39
CA ILE A 51 7.66 14.14 -13.22
C ILE A 51 8.35 12.95 -12.52
N ILE A 52 9.57 12.60 -12.95
CA ILE A 52 10.35 11.54 -12.32
C ILE A 52 10.68 11.90 -10.87
N GLY A 53 11.07 13.15 -10.62
CA GLY A 53 11.35 13.68 -9.29
C GLY A 53 10.14 13.58 -8.36
N ILE A 54 8.96 14.01 -8.81
CA ILE A 54 7.70 13.91 -8.06
C ILE A 54 7.35 12.46 -7.78
N LYS A 55 7.45 11.57 -8.78
CA LYS A 55 7.16 10.14 -8.60
C LYS A 55 8.09 9.50 -7.58
N SER A 56 9.38 9.78 -7.66
CA SER A 56 10.38 9.30 -6.70
C SER A 56 10.07 9.82 -5.30
N ALA A 57 9.83 11.14 -5.16
CA ALA A 57 9.51 11.74 -3.88
C ALA A 57 8.25 11.13 -3.25
N TYR A 58 7.22 10.87 -4.06
CA TYR A 58 5.99 10.21 -3.61
C TYR A 58 6.29 8.80 -3.07
N THR A 59 7.00 7.96 -3.81
CA THR A 59 7.27 6.58 -3.38
C THR A 59 8.15 6.51 -2.13
N TYR A 60 9.14 7.39 -1.99
CA TYR A 60 10.08 7.35 -0.86
C TYR A 60 9.58 8.06 0.40
N PHE A 61 9.01 9.26 0.26
CA PHE A 61 8.66 10.10 1.42
C PHE A 61 7.20 9.98 1.85
N ILE A 62 6.30 9.50 1.00
CA ILE A 62 4.89 9.36 1.35
C ILE A 62 4.60 7.89 1.72
N PRO A 63 3.87 7.63 2.81
CA PRO A 63 3.32 8.57 3.79
C PRO A 63 4.38 9.27 4.65
N LEU A 64 4.19 10.55 4.94
CA LEU A 64 5.16 11.37 5.69
C LEU A 64 5.36 10.92 7.14
N ASN A 65 4.42 10.15 7.67
CA ASN A 65 4.34 9.77 9.07
C ASN A 65 4.20 8.23 9.21
N LYS A 66 5.11 7.47 8.59
CA LYS A 66 5.13 5.98 8.62
C LYS A 66 5.22 5.36 10.02
N THR A 67 5.59 6.16 11.03
CA THR A 67 5.74 5.70 12.42
C THR A 67 4.55 6.07 13.30
N HIS A 68 3.55 6.80 12.78
CA HIS A 68 2.34 7.19 13.50
C HIS A 68 1.51 5.95 13.85
N GLY A 69 1.74 5.41 15.03
CA GLY A 69 1.14 4.16 15.49
C GLY A 69 2.08 3.43 16.43
N VAL A 70 3.35 3.26 16.07
CA VAL A 70 4.34 2.58 16.92
C VAL A 70 4.86 3.50 18.03
N GLU A 71 5.08 4.78 17.70
CA GLU A 71 5.72 5.74 18.61
C GLU A 71 4.75 6.37 19.65
N TYR A 72 3.44 6.33 19.41
CA TYR A 72 2.41 7.03 20.21
C TYR A 72 1.42 6.08 20.90
N ASN A 73 1.91 4.98 21.48
CA ASN A 73 1.06 3.98 22.16
C ASN A 73 0.19 4.55 23.29
N SER A 74 0.63 5.63 23.95
CA SER A 74 -0.14 6.28 25.03
C SER A 74 -1.37 7.02 24.51
N GLU A 75 -1.30 7.62 23.32
CA GLU A 75 -2.42 8.31 22.67
C GLU A 75 -3.43 7.31 22.13
N ARG A 76 -2.95 6.20 21.56
CA ARG A 76 -3.79 5.09 21.08
C ARG A 76 -4.63 4.49 22.19
N LEU A 77 -4.04 4.25 23.35
CA LEU A 77 -4.77 3.79 24.53
C LEU A 77 -5.87 4.75 24.97
N LYS A 78 -5.65 6.07 24.89
CA LYS A 78 -6.70 7.06 25.21
C LYS A 78 -7.88 6.99 24.24
N LEU A 79 -7.64 6.59 23.00
CA LEU A 79 -8.67 6.36 21.98
C LEU A 79 -9.32 4.97 22.11
N GLY A 80 -8.89 4.12 23.04
CA GLY A 80 -9.38 2.75 23.18
C GLY A 80 -8.81 1.79 22.12
N ILE A 81 -7.81 2.23 21.37
CA ILE A 81 -7.13 1.43 20.35
C ILE A 81 -6.09 0.52 21.05
N PRO A 82 -6.08 -0.79 20.77
CA PRO A 82 -5.10 -1.70 21.36
C PRO A 82 -3.67 -1.33 21.00
N GLN A 83 -2.76 -1.48 21.95
CA GLN A 83 -1.34 -1.31 21.68
C GLN A 83 -0.85 -2.34 20.65
N ILE A 84 0.15 -1.96 19.85
CA ILE A 84 1.00 -2.95 19.19
C ILE A 84 1.79 -3.64 20.29
N SER A 85 1.25 -4.76 20.76
CA SER A 85 1.89 -5.59 21.77
C SER A 85 3.18 -6.18 21.20
N GLY A 86 4.22 -6.34 22.04
CA GLY A 86 5.54 -6.81 21.60
C GLY A 86 5.56 -8.23 21.01
N ASN A 87 4.45 -8.97 21.08
CA ASN A 87 4.29 -10.28 20.44
C ASN A 87 3.90 -10.18 18.95
N LEU A 88 3.47 -9.02 18.46
CA LEU A 88 3.20 -8.77 17.05
C LEU A 88 4.50 -8.34 16.35
N LYS A 89 4.85 -9.03 15.27
CA LYS A 89 6.04 -8.73 14.46
C LYS A 89 5.63 -8.04 13.18
N TYR A 90 6.36 -7.00 12.82
CA TYR A 90 6.20 -6.33 11.52
C TYR A 90 6.55 -7.29 10.38
N ILE A 91 5.69 -7.36 9.36
CA ILE A 91 5.86 -8.23 8.19
C ILE A 91 6.04 -7.37 6.93
N PRO A 92 7.28 -7.12 6.48
CA PRO A 92 7.57 -6.29 5.32
C PRO A 92 6.93 -6.81 4.02
N GLU A 93 6.83 -8.13 3.86
CA GLU A 93 6.34 -8.77 2.63
C GLU A 93 4.83 -8.59 2.41
N TRP A 94 4.08 -8.31 3.49
CA TRP A 94 2.65 -8.04 3.44
C TRP A 94 2.34 -6.55 3.54
N SER A 95 3.37 -5.73 3.76
CA SER A 95 3.22 -4.29 3.91
C SER A 95 3.43 -3.62 2.56
N GLU A 96 2.57 -2.65 2.26
CA GLU A 96 2.66 -1.80 1.07
C GLU A 96 3.06 -0.37 1.44
N GLN A 97 3.17 0.50 0.43
CA GLN A 97 3.55 1.90 0.66
C GLN A 97 2.67 2.59 1.71
N PHE A 98 1.37 2.29 1.71
CA PHE A 98 0.35 2.91 2.56
C PHE A 98 -0.25 1.95 3.59
N GLU A 99 0.26 0.72 3.69
CA GLU A 99 -0.29 -0.29 4.57
C GLU A 99 0.86 -0.95 5.33
N LEU A 100 0.81 -0.91 6.66
CA LEU A 100 1.77 -1.63 7.48
C LEU A 100 1.07 -2.77 8.20
N VAL A 101 1.65 -3.97 8.11
CA VAL A 101 1.07 -5.18 8.67
C VAL A 101 1.94 -5.73 9.80
N TRP A 102 1.31 -6.00 10.93
CA TRP A 102 1.91 -6.75 12.03
C TRP A 102 1.15 -8.04 12.26
N TYR A 103 1.88 -9.10 12.56
CA TYR A 103 1.31 -10.43 12.68
C TYR A 103 2.01 -11.25 13.77
N ASN A 104 1.24 -12.13 14.41
CA ASN A 104 1.75 -13.14 15.34
C ASN A 104 1.22 -14.52 14.92
N GLU A 105 2.09 -15.28 14.25
CA GLU A 105 1.85 -16.67 13.85
C GLU A 105 1.47 -17.59 15.01
N ASN A 106 2.09 -17.37 16.17
CA ASN A 106 1.92 -18.21 17.35
C ASN A 106 0.76 -17.77 18.24
N SER A 107 0.05 -16.71 17.88
CA SER A 107 -1.15 -16.32 18.61
C SER A 107 -2.17 -17.44 18.48
N LYS A 108 -2.72 -17.87 19.61
CA LYS A 108 -3.75 -18.91 19.68
C LYS A 108 -5.09 -18.25 20.00
N ASN A 109 -5.07 -17.39 21.01
CA ASN A 109 -6.20 -16.61 21.48
C ASN A 109 -5.86 -15.13 21.50
N GLY A 110 -6.85 -14.30 21.16
CA GLY A 110 -6.76 -12.85 21.21
C GLY A 110 -6.20 -12.23 19.93
N HIS A 111 -5.60 -11.05 20.10
CA HIS A 111 -5.08 -10.23 19.03
C HIS A 111 -3.91 -10.93 18.31
N PHE A 112 -4.00 -11.06 16.99
CA PHE A 112 -2.99 -11.78 16.21
C PHE A 112 -2.54 -11.07 14.94
N LYS A 113 -3.31 -10.12 14.42
CA LYS A 113 -2.95 -9.32 13.26
C LYS A 113 -3.40 -7.88 13.48
N LYS A 114 -2.55 -6.93 13.09
CA LYS A 114 -2.90 -5.53 12.98
C LYS A 114 -2.54 -5.02 11.60
N ILE A 115 -3.39 -4.17 11.05
CA ILE A 115 -3.13 -3.42 9.83
C ILE A 115 -3.29 -1.94 10.15
N VAL A 116 -2.33 -1.12 9.76
CA VAL A 116 -2.44 0.35 9.82
C VAL A 116 -2.39 0.88 8.40
N GLU A 117 -3.47 1.52 7.97
CA GLU A 117 -3.55 2.20 6.69
C GLU A 117 -3.18 3.67 6.85
N TYR A 118 -2.39 4.19 5.92
CA TYR A 118 -1.94 5.58 5.90
C TYR A 118 -2.52 6.32 4.71
N GLY A 119 -2.96 7.55 4.95
CA GLY A 119 -3.11 8.56 3.90
C GLY A 119 -1.77 9.24 3.60
N VAL A 120 -1.81 10.29 2.77
CA VAL A 120 -0.59 11.04 2.41
C VAL A 120 0.12 11.64 3.63
N LEU A 121 -0.66 12.16 4.58
CA LEU A 121 -0.15 12.90 5.74
C LEU A 121 -0.03 12.04 7.00
N ASN A 122 -1.08 11.28 7.34
CA ASN A 122 -1.21 10.56 8.62
C ASN A 122 -1.92 9.21 8.42
N ALA A 123 -2.02 8.42 9.49
CA ALA A 123 -2.86 7.22 9.55
C ALA A 123 -4.32 7.56 9.20
N LYS A 124 -4.94 6.71 8.38
CA LYS A 124 -6.34 6.79 7.94
C LYS A 124 -7.21 5.87 8.78
N SER A 125 -6.81 4.61 8.91
CA SER A 125 -7.51 3.62 9.72
C SER A 125 -6.54 2.63 10.35
N GLU A 126 -7.03 1.96 11.39
CA GLU A 126 -6.31 0.87 12.06
C GLU A 126 -7.27 -0.30 12.30
N THR A 127 -6.88 -1.49 11.85
CA THR A 127 -7.68 -2.71 11.95
C THR A 127 -6.97 -3.73 12.83
N ASP A 128 -7.65 -4.17 13.88
CA ASP A 128 -7.19 -5.15 14.86
C ASP A 128 -7.97 -6.46 14.72
N TYR A 129 -7.29 -7.55 14.42
CA TYR A 129 -7.90 -8.87 14.24
C TYR A 129 -7.66 -9.78 15.43
N TYR A 130 -8.72 -10.49 15.80
CA TYR A 130 -8.77 -11.40 16.93
C TYR A 130 -9.26 -12.78 16.49
N LYS A 131 -8.71 -13.79 17.13
CA LYS A 131 -9.14 -15.19 16.97
C LYS A 131 -9.20 -15.88 18.32
N ASN A 132 -9.95 -16.98 18.37
CA ASN A 132 -10.12 -17.76 19.59
C ASN A 132 -10.13 -19.24 19.23
N GLU A 133 -9.22 -20.04 19.81
CA GLU A 133 -9.12 -21.48 19.58
C GLU A 133 -10.41 -22.23 19.95
N ASN A 134 -11.17 -21.73 20.94
CA ASN A 134 -12.45 -22.32 21.35
C ASN A 134 -13.55 -22.08 20.30
N LYS A 135 -13.40 -21.05 19.46
CA LYS A 135 -14.33 -20.67 18.39
C LYS A 135 -13.65 -20.78 17.03
N LYS A 136 -13.28 -22.03 16.68
CA LYS A 136 -12.64 -22.34 15.40
C LYS A 136 -13.45 -21.76 14.23
N ASP A 137 -12.73 -21.26 13.24
CA ASP A 137 -13.26 -20.68 12.01
C ASP A 137 -14.08 -19.39 12.17
N ILE A 138 -14.08 -18.77 13.36
CA ILE A 138 -14.63 -17.44 13.59
C ILE A 138 -13.50 -16.45 13.82
N TYR A 139 -13.53 -15.34 13.07
CA TYR A 139 -12.60 -14.22 13.22
C TYR A 139 -13.42 -12.97 13.52
N VAL A 140 -12.90 -12.11 14.39
CA VAL A 140 -13.50 -10.79 14.61
C VAL A 140 -12.43 -9.73 14.47
N TRP A 141 -12.83 -8.54 14.03
CA TRP A 141 -11.93 -7.40 14.00
C TRP A 141 -12.65 -6.12 14.36
N SER A 142 -11.87 -5.18 14.86
CA SER A 142 -12.28 -3.79 15.04
C SER A 142 -11.48 -2.91 14.11
N GLU A 143 -12.15 -1.98 13.45
CA GLU A 143 -11.55 -0.94 12.63
C GLU A 143 -11.79 0.40 13.31
N TYR A 144 -10.72 1.16 13.53
CA TYR A 144 -10.78 2.54 13.99
C TYR A 144 -10.50 3.48 12.82
N ASP A 145 -11.42 4.40 12.53
CA ASP A 145 -11.23 5.46 11.54
C ASP A 145 -10.71 6.73 12.25
N PHE A 146 -9.51 7.20 11.86
CA PHE A 146 -8.91 8.41 12.43
C PHE A 146 -9.54 9.71 11.91
N THR A 147 -10.24 9.65 10.79
CA THR A 147 -10.99 10.79 10.21
C THR A 147 -12.25 11.06 11.03
N ASP A 148 -13.00 9.99 11.30
CA ASP A 148 -14.30 10.07 11.96
C ASP A 148 -14.22 9.80 13.47
N ASN A 149 -13.05 9.42 13.99
CA ASN A 149 -12.80 9.01 15.37
C ASN A 149 -13.82 7.98 15.88
N SER A 150 -14.07 6.96 15.06
CA SER A 150 -15.12 5.98 15.30
C SER A 150 -14.64 4.55 15.13
N PHE A 151 -15.26 3.64 15.89
CA PHE A 151 -15.03 2.20 15.77
C PHE A 151 -16.14 1.53 14.97
N ALA A 152 -15.74 0.64 14.07
CA ALA A 152 -16.58 -0.38 13.49
C ALA A 152 -16.11 -1.77 13.95
N TYR A 153 -17.04 -2.70 14.14
CA TYR A 153 -16.77 -4.05 14.61
C TYR A 153 -17.36 -5.05 13.63
N PHE A 154 -16.62 -6.11 13.36
CA PHE A 154 -16.99 -7.09 12.34
C PHE A 154 -16.69 -8.51 12.84
N MET A 155 -17.44 -9.46 12.29
CA MET A 155 -17.26 -10.89 12.52
C MET A 155 -17.36 -11.61 11.18
N GLU A 156 -16.37 -12.46 10.91
CA GLU A 156 -16.39 -13.46 9.85
C GLU A 156 -16.66 -14.83 10.45
N LYS A 157 -17.66 -15.52 9.91
CA LYS A 157 -18.02 -16.89 10.30
C LYS A 157 -18.33 -17.74 9.07
N PRO A 158 -18.27 -19.09 9.17
CA PRO A 158 -18.69 -19.96 8.09
C PRO A 158 -20.16 -19.70 7.75
N ASN A 159 -20.47 -19.68 6.46
CA ASN A 159 -21.82 -19.60 5.93
C ASN A 159 -22.46 -20.99 6.05
N ASP A 160 -23.65 -21.03 6.61
CA ASP A 160 -24.46 -22.25 6.70
C ASP A 160 -24.98 -22.71 5.32
N LYS A 161 -24.79 -21.91 4.26
CA LYS A 161 -25.09 -22.30 2.87
C LYS A 161 -23.95 -23.15 2.29
N VAL A 162 -24.27 -24.39 1.93
CA VAL A 162 -23.33 -25.47 1.56
C VAL A 162 -22.60 -25.24 0.21
N ALA A 163 -23.02 -24.27 -0.60
CA ALA A 163 -22.39 -23.96 -1.89
C ALA A 163 -22.47 -22.46 -2.23
N SER A 164 -21.37 -21.89 -2.73
CA SER A 164 -21.34 -20.58 -3.37
C SER A 164 -20.89 -20.69 -4.83
N VAL A 165 -21.56 -19.96 -5.72
CA VAL A 165 -21.21 -19.85 -7.13
C VAL A 165 -20.24 -18.68 -7.28
N SER A 166 -19.06 -18.90 -7.88
CA SER A 166 -18.14 -17.81 -8.21
C SER A 166 -18.72 -16.91 -9.29
N GLU A 167 -18.20 -15.68 -9.43
CA GLU A 167 -18.62 -14.77 -10.52
C GLU A 167 -18.49 -15.38 -11.93
N ASN A 168 -17.65 -16.41 -12.08
CA ASN A 168 -17.42 -17.14 -13.32
C ASN A 168 -18.30 -18.41 -13.47
N GLY A 169 -19.31 -18.60 -12.60
CA GLY A 169 -20.23 -19.74 -12.67
C GLY A 169 -19.63 -21.08 -12.21
N GLN A 170 -18.41 -21.08 -11.66
CA GLN A 170 -17.79 -22.30 -11.12
C GLN A 170 -18.26 -22.55 -9.68
N LEU A 171 -18.67 -23.78 -9.38
CA LEU A 171 -19.01 -24.21 -8.03
C LEU A 171 -17.74 -24.29 -7.19
N LYS A 172 -17.59 -23.37 -6.22
CA LYS A 172 -16.55 -23.48 -5.19
C LYS A 172 -17.09 -24.32 -4.04
N ILE A 173 -16.50 -25.49 -3.82
CA ILE A 173 -16.75 -26.34 -2.64
C ILE A 173 -15.89 -25.83 -1.48
N GLU A 174 -15.99 -24.55 -1.18
CA GLU A 174 -15.50 -23.96 0.06
C GLU A 174 -16.74 -23.55 0.85
N LYS A 175 -16.73 -23.73 2.17
CA LYS A 175 -17.78 -23.13 3.00
C LYS A 175 -17.68 -21.62 2.74
N PRO A 176 -18.69 -20.97 2.13
CA PRO A 176 -18.62 -19.54 1.93
C PRO A 176 -18.41 -18.90 3.31
N ARG A 177 -17.70 -17.79 3.42
CA ARG A 177 -17.63 -17.05 4.68
C ARG A 177 -18.56 -15.85 4.59
N ILE A 178 -19.24 -15.53 5.69
CA ILE A 178 -20.07 -14.32 5.79
C ILE A 178 -19.38 -13.37 6.75
N GLU A 179 -19.07 -12.19 6.24
CA GLU A 179 -18.75 -11.03 7.04
C GLU A 179 -20.04 -10.33 7.47
N GLN A 180 -20.14 -10.02 8.76
CA GLN A 180 -21.24 -9.26 9.33
C GLN A 180 -20.69 -8.16 10.23
N LYS A 181 -21.27 -6.95 10.12
CA LYS A 181 -21.05 -5.89 11.09
C LYS A 181 -21.77 -6.26 12.39
N ILE A 182 -21.06 -6.18 13.50
CA ILE A 182 -21.55 -6.50 14.83
C ILE A 182 -21.49 -5.27 15.74
N ASN A 183 -22.13 -5.34 16.90
CA ASN A 183 -22.00 -4.29 17.91
C ASN A 183 -20.79 -4.54 18.82
N LYS A 184 -20.38 -3.50 19.55
CA LYS A 184 -19.24 -3.55 20.48
C LYS A 184 -19.38 -4.65 21.55
N SER A 185 -20.58 -4.86 22.09
CA SER A 185 -20.82 -5.84 23.15
C SER A 185 -20.62 -7.28 22.68
N GLU A 186 -21.05 -7.60 21.46
CA GLU A 186 -20.85 -8.91 20.84
C GLU A 186 -19.36 -9.14 20.55
N PHE A 187 -18.66 -8.11 20.09
CA PHE A 187 -17.21 -8.15 19.88
C PHE A 187 -16.45 -8.39 21.20
N GLU A 188 -16.76 -7.62 22.24
CA GLU A 188 -16.15 -7.76 23.57
C GLU A 188 -16.41 -9.14 24.17
N LYS A 189 -17.61 -9.70 23.96
CA LYS A 189 -17.92 -11.07 24.38
C LYS A 189 -17.04 -12.10 23.66
N PHE A 190 -16.74 -11.91 22.38
CA PHE A 190 -15.87 -12.83 21.64
C PHE A 190 -14.43 -12.82 22.15
N ILE A 191 -13.86 -11.63 22.42
CA ILE A 191 -12.45 -11.49 22.81
C ILE A 191 -12.19 -11.89 24.27
N ASN A 192 -13.22 -11.92 25.12
CA ASN A 192 -13.12 -12.23 26.55
C ASN A 192 -13.49 -13.68 26.92
N GLU A 193 -14.12 -14.43 26.01
CA GLU A 193 -14.44 -15.86 26.16
C GLU A 193 -13.28 -16.78 25.72
#